data_AF-A0A7V8BIT7-F1
#
_entry.id   AF-A0A7V8BIT7-F1
#
_cell.length_a   1.000
_cell.length_b   1.000
_cell.length_c   1.000
_cell.angle_alpha   90.00
_cell.angle_beta   90.00
_cell.angle_gamma   90.00
#
_symmetry.space_group_name_H-M   'P 1'
#
loop_
_entity.id
_entity.type
_entity.pdbx_description
1 polymer ?
#
loop_
_entity_poly.entity_id
_entity_poly.type
_entity_poly.pdbx_seq_one_letter_code
_entity_poly.pdbx_strand_id
1 'polypeptide(L)'
;MSWALSILLALLTGIVSAVAAGFVAAGYATWYRVSNFEGAGGYMIISVGILGGLAGLVFGLVVARYGALGESGSFLRAASIALGSVAAIAGVAAAGGWLLAEHPPTLDGHELMLEVELRLPAGQAPGVERQAGDFFTVEVLVDQQPHSRQSGDFSVKEARQEGARWIVPASAYLHTQRAGRVIHWRLGGIEAPRFQLALPARPGREHLQWSAWGPHPPEGQKSWPDTEPSYRYRVQPLLPPPPPPSESEKQAAALAEEERIIAAFGPDTPLRDWLPYLGRSAPPARRQGVLPKLFARAHIEVEVAKLMRDENPYRTSEVLDLVTEVSPAPPALVEPVRVYGAELGQRLREIVALTVEADPGYHQAADFSLRFSAWRAAANHLRSAGGDFAPELETILKLSRQRDDSIVLRSDVRRVASYWLQQWNGTPPEPGDPPPR
;
A
#
# COMPACT_ATOMS: atom_id res chain seq x y z
N MET A 1 -2.66 47.55 -36.10
CA MET A 1 -3.27 47.08 -34.83
C MET A 1 -2.81 47.97 -33.68
N SER A 2 -3.68 48.24 -32.70
CA SER A 2 -3.28 48.94 -31.47
C SER A 2 -2.35 48.07 -30.61
N TRP A 3 -1.56 48.69 -29.73
CA TRP A 3 -0.69 47.94 -28.80
C TRP A 3 -1.45 46.95 -27.93
N ALA A 4 -2.64 47.33 -27.46
CA ALA A 4 -3.50 46.46 -26.67
C ALA A 4 -3.86 45.17 -27.42
N LEU A 5 -4.26 45.26 -28.69
CA LEU A 5 -4.59 44.09 -29.51
C LEU A 5 -3.37 43.22 -29.81
N SER A 6 -2.18 43.81 -30.00
CA SER A 6 -0.96 43.05 -30.19
C SER A 6 -0.54 42.28 -28.94
N ILE A 7 -0.65 42.90 -27.75
CA ILE A 7 -0.38 42.23 -26.47
C ILE A 7 -1.39 41.11 -26.23
N LEU A 8 -2.69 41.36 -26.52
CA LEU A 8 -3.72 40.34 -26.42
C LEU A 8 -3.43 39.14 -27.33
N LEU A 9 -3.05 39.38 -28.59
CA LEU A 9 -2.68 38.30 -29.51
C LEU A 9 -1.43 37.55 -29.04
N ALA A 10 -0.42 38.26 -28.52
CA ALA A 10 0.78 37.63 -27.97
C ALA A 10 0.45 36.71 -26.79
N LEU A 11 -0.35 37.17 -25.83
CA LEU A 11 -0.78 36.36 -24.68
C LEU A 11 -1.58 35.13 -25.13
N LEU A 12 -2.54 35.30 -26.05
CA LEU A 12 -3.35 34.20 -26.56
C LEU A 12 -2.49 33.17 -27.31
N THR A 13 -1.54 33.63 -28.13
CA THR A 13 -0.61 32.75 -28.84
C THR A 13 0.32 32.02 -27.87
N GLY A 14 0.80 32.69 -26.82
CA GLY A 14 1.59 32.09 -25.76
C GLY A 14 0.83 31.00 -25.01
N ILE A 15 -0.41 31.25 -24.58
CA ILE A 15 -1.23 30.24 -23.89
C ILE A 15 -1.45 29.00 -24.78
N VAL A 16 -1.84 29.21 -26.04
CA VAL A 16 -2.08 28.09 -26.98
C VAL A 16 -0.79 27.33 -27.25
N SER A 17 0.33 28.02 -27.42
CA SER A 17 1.63 27.38 -27.64
C SER A 17 2.11 26.59 -26.41
N ALA A 18 1.86 27.08 -25.20
CA ALA A 18 2.18 26.35 -23.97
C ALA A 18 1.42 25.03 -23.88
N VAL A 19 0.11 25.07 -24.13
CA VAL A 19 -0.76 23.89 -24.13
C VAL A 19 -0.32 22.92 -25.23
N ALA A 20 -0.13 23.39 -26.45
CA ALA A 20 0.29 22.56 -27.57
C ALA A 20 1.65 21.89 -27.32
N ALA A 21 2.65 22.64 -26.85
CA ALA A 21 3.96 22.12 -26.52
C ALA A 21 3.90 21.10 -25.37
N GLY A 22 3.06 21.35 -24.35
CA GLY A 22 2.80 20.40 -23.27
C GLY A 22 2.19 19.08 -23.77
N PHE A 23 1.21 19.12 -24.67
CA PHE A 23 0.65 17.92 -25.29
C PHE A 23 1.66 17.15 -26.15
N VAL A 24 2.48 17.86 -26.93
CA VAL A 24 3.57 17.23 -27.69
C VAL A 24 4.55 16.56 -26.73
N ALA A 25 4.97 17.25 -25.66
CA ALA A 25 5.85 16.70 -24.65
C ALA A 25 5.26 15.47 -23.95
N ALA A 26 3.95 15.46 -23.66
CA ALA A 26 3.27 14.30 -23.09
C ALA A 26 3.27 13.11 -24.06
N GLY A 27 3.08 13.36 -25.36
CA GLY A 27 3.27 12.38 -26.41
C GLY A 27 4.69 11.80 -26.39
N TYR A 28 5.71 12.66 -26.39
CA TYR A 28 7.12 12.24 -26.32
C TYR A 28 7.42 11.44 -25.04
N ALA A 29 6.90 11.86 -23.88
CA ALA A 29 7.06 11.13 -22.62
C ALA A 29 6.57 9.69 -22.75
N THR A 30 5.44 9.51 -23.42
CA THR A 30 4.82 8.20 -23.65
C THR A 30 5.58 7.40 -24.70
N TRP A 31 5.84 7.98 -25.87
CA TRP A 31 6.44 7.30 -27.01
C TRP A 31 7.90 6.91 -26.77
N TYR A 32 8.64 7.70 -25.99
CA TYR A 32 10.03 7.43 -25.63
C TYR A 32 10.19 6.87 -24.20
N ARG A 33 9.09 6.54 -23.52
CA ARG A 33 9.07 5.96 -22.17
C ARG A 33 9.94 6.72 -21.17
N VAL A 34 9.81 8.04 -21.18
CA VAL A 34 10.46 8.88 -20.17
C VAL A 34 9.98 8.41 -18.80
N SER A 35 10.92 8.06 -17.93
CA SER A 35 10.61 7.49 -16.62
C SER A 35 9.69 8.40 -15.81
N ASN A 36 8.71 7.81 -15.13
CA ASN A 36 7.91 8.50 -14.13
C ASN A 36 8.56 8.49 -12.73
N PHE A 37 9.73 7.85 -12.59
CA PHE A 37 10.51 7.92 -11.37
C PHE A 37 10.82 9.39 -11.05
N GLU A 38 10.57 9.78 -9.79
CA GLU A 38 10.72 11.16 -9.30
C GLU A 38 9.92 12.22 -10.09
N GLY A 39 8.94 11.83 -10.90
CA GLY A 39 8.12 12.76 -11.68
C GLY A 39 8.83 13.37 -12.89
N ALA A 40 9.95 12.79 -13.36
CA ALA A 40 10.73 13.32 -14.49
C ALA A 40 9.87 13.59 -15.76
N GLY A 41 8.97 12.66 -16.11
CA GLY A 41 8.02 12.87 -17.20
C GLY A 41 7.11 14.09 -17.00
N GLY A 42 6.62 14.31 -15.78
CA GLY A 42 5.81 15.47 -15.43
C GLY A 42 6.58 16.79 -15.51
N TYR A 43 7.82 16.82 -14.99
CA TYR A 43 8.68 17.99 -15.08
C TYR A 43 8.99 18.35 -16.53
N MET A 44 9.29 17.36 -17.38
CA MET A 44 9.52 17.59 -18.81
C MET A 44 8.32 18.25 -19.48
N ILE A 45 7.10 17.75 -19.23
CA ILE A 45 5.86 18.31 -19.81
C ILE A 45 5.68 19.77 -19.39
N ILE A 46 5.84 20.08 -18.10
CA ILE A 46 5.67 21.44 -17.57
C ILE A 46 6.75 22.36 -18.14
N SER A 47 8.02 21.96 -18.12
CA SER A 47 9.12 22.77 -18.63
C SER A 47 8.99 23.06 -20.12
N VAL A 48 8.67 22.07 -20.94
CA VAL A 48 8.44 22.25 -22.38
C VAL A 48 7.21 23.10 -22.65
N GLY A 49 6.15 22.95 -21.84
CA GLY A 49 4.97 23.82 -21.91
C GLY A 49 5.30 25.28 -21.62
N ILE A 50 6.05 25.58 -20.55
CA ILE A 50 6.47 26.96 -20.22
C ILE A 50 7.33 27.56 -21.32
N LEU A 51 8.33 26.81 -21.81
CA LEU A 51 9.19 27.27 -22.90
C LEU A 51 8.41 27.52 -24.20
N GLY A 52 7.48 26.63 -24.54
CA GLY A 52 6.54 26.81 -25.65
C GLY A 52 5.70 28.08 -25.47
N GLY A 53 5.20 28.33 -24.25
CA GLY A 53 4.44 29.53 -23.95
C GLY A 53 5.22 30.83 -24.16
N LEU A 54 6.46 30.89 -23.68
CA LEU A 54 7.35 32.04 -23.88
C LEU A 54 7.65 32.26 -25.36
N ALA A 55 7.98 31.20 -26.10
CA ALA A 55 8.24 31.27 -27.54
C ALA A 55 7.00 31.73 -28.32
N GLY A 56 5.82 31.18 -27.99
CA GLY A 56 4.55 31.56 -28.59
C GLY A 56 4.16 33.01 -28.32
N LEU A 57 4.46 33.54 -27.13
CA LEU A 57 4.22 34.94 -26.78
C LEU A 57 5.06 35.87 -27.66
N VAL A 58 6.36 35.60 -27.77
CA VAL A 58 7.28 36.38 -28.64
C VAL A 58 6.83 36.28 -30.09
N PHE A 59 6.53 35.08 -30.59
CA PHE A 59 6.08 34.86 -31.96
C PHE A 59 4.76 35.60 -32.25
N GLY A 60 3.77 35.50 -31.37
CA GLY A 60 2.50 36.20 -31.50
C GLY A 60 2.68 37.72 -31.54
N LEU A 61 3.58 38.28 -30.72
CA LEU A 61 3.91 39.70 -30.75
C LEU A 61 4.56 40.11 -32.08
N VAL A 62 5.50 39.32 -32.60
CA VAL A 62 6.16 39.55 -33.90
C VAL A 62 5.12 39.50 -35.03
N VAL A 63 4.27 38.48 -35.08
CA VAL A 63 3.20 38.39 -36.09
C VAL A 63 2.23 39.58 -35.99
N ALA A 64 1.87 39.98 -34.78
CA ALA A 64 1.00 41.14 -34.56
C ALA A 64 1.62 42.47 -35.04
N ARG A 65 2.95 42.58 -35.03
CA ARG A 65 3.69 43.80 -35.42
C ARG A 65 3.98 43.84 -36.91
N TYR A 66 4.55 42.76 -37.44
CA TYR A 66 5.00 42.70 -38.83
C TYR A 66 3.89 42.25 -39.79
N GLY A 67 2.95 41.42 -39.34
CA GLY A 67 1.77 41.03 -40.12
C GLY A 67 0.76 42.18 -40.33
N ALA A 68 0.93 43.29 -39.60
CA ALA A 68 0.12 44.49 -39.71
C ALA A 68 0.69 45.57 -40.66
N LEU A 69 1.76 45.26 -41.41
CA LEU A 69 2.40 46.19 -42.36
C LEU A 69 1.62 46.44 -43.67
N GLY A 70 0.37 45.97 -43.77
CA GLY A 70 -0.56 46.34 -44.85
C GLY A 70 -1.73 47.15 -44.28
N GLU A 71 -2.22 48.13 -45.04
CA GLU A 71 -3.21 49.16 -44.63
C GLU A 71 -4.56 48.61 -44.11
N SER A 72 -4.78 47.29 -44.12
CA SER A 72 -5.96 46.62 -43.57
C SER A 72 -5.61 45.36 -42.75
N GLY A 73 -4.56 45.41 -41.94
CA GLY A 73 -4.18 44.32 -41.02
C GLY A 73 -5.28 44.00 -40.00
N SER A 74 -6.18 43.08 -40.33
CA SER A 74 -7.24 42.62 -39.43
C SER A 74 -6.66 41.72 -38.33
N PHE A 75 -7.12 41.91 -37.09
CA PHE A 75 -6.73 41.08 -35.94
C PHE A 75 -6.96 39.59 -36.22
N LEU A 76 -8.08 39.26 -36.86
CA LEU A 76 -8.41 37.89 -37.25
C LEU A 76 -7.36 37.27 -38.18
N ARG A 77 -6.86 38.01 -39.17
CA ARG A 77 -5.80 37.50 -40.06
C ARG A 77 -4.52 37.23 -39.29
N ALA A 78 -4.10 38.15 -38.43
CA ALA A 78 -2.90 37.96 -37.60
C ALA A 78 -3.05 36.80 -36.62
N ALA A 79 -4.23 36.66 -35.99
CA ALA A 79 -4.55 35.56 -35.10
C ALA A 79 -4.56 34.21 -35.83
N SER A 80 -5.20 34.12 -36.99
CA SER A 80 -5.22 32.90 -37.80
C SER A 80 -3.82 32.48 -38.25
N ILE A 81 -2.97 33.42 -38.64
CA ILE A 81 -1.58 33.13 -39.00
C ILE A 81 -0.81 32.63 -37.76
N ALA A 82 -0.87 33.37 -36.65
CA ALA A 82 -0.12 33.02 -35.44
C ALA A 82 -0.53 31.64 -34.90
N LEU A 83 -1.83 31.41 -34.71
CA LEU A 83 -2.36 30.15 -34.18
C LEU A 83 -2.21 29.00 -35.17
N GLY A 84 -2.44 29.25 -36.46
CA GLY A 84 -2.25 28.24 -37.51
C GLY A 84 -0.80 27.78 -37.60
N SER A 85 0.17 28.70 -37.48
CA SER A 85 1.59 28.34 -37.42
C SER A 85 1.95 27.55 -36.18
N VAL A 86 1.44 27.92 -34.99
CA VAL A 86 1.66 27.15 -33.75
C VAL A 86 1.11 25.73 -33.90
N ALA A 87 -0.11 25.57 -34.42
CA ALA A 87 -0.72 24.28 -34.66
C ALA A 87 0.07 23.44 -35.68
N ALA A 88 0.53 24.05 -36.78
CA ALA A 88 1.34 23.38 -37.78
C ALA A 88 2.69 22.90 -37.22
N ILE A 89 3.39 23.75 -36.46
CA ILE A 89 4.66 23.40 -35.82
C ILE A 89 4.47 22.26 -34.80
N ALA A 90 3.44 22.36 -33.95
CA ALA A 90 3.12 21.32 -32.98
C ALA A 90 2.77 20.00 -33.68
N GLY A 91 2.01 20.05 -34.78
CA GLY A 91 1.67 18.88 -35.59
C GLY A 91 2.90 18.20 -36.21
N VAL A 92 3.82 18.99 -36.78
CA VAL A 92 5.09 18.46 -37.33
C VAL A 92 5.97 17.87 -36.24
N ALA A 93 6.07 18.54 -35.08
CA ALA A 93 6.84 18.02 -33.95
C ALA A 93 6.24 16.71 -33.41
N ALA A 94 4.91 16.65 -33.22
CA ALA A 94 4.22 15.44 -32.81
C ALA A 94 4.41 14.29 -33.81
N ALA A 95 4.21 14.57 -35.10
CA ALA A 95 4.37 13.56 -36.16
C ALA A 95 5.83 13.06 -36.24
N GLY A 96 6.81 13.96 -36.13
CA GLY A 96 8.23 13.61 -36.10
C GLY A 96 8.57 12.72 -34.91
N GLY A 97 8.14 13.09 -33.71
CA GLY A 97 8.32 12.28 -32.50
C GLY A 97 7.65 10.91 -32.62
N TRP A 98 6.42 10.86 -33.11
CA TRP A 98 5.68 9.61 -33.27
C TRP A 98 6.32 8.66 -34.30
N LEU A 99 6.80 9.19 -35.43
CA LEU A 99 7.46 8.42 -36.49
C LEU A 99 8.84 7.89 -36.07
N LEU A 100 9.55 8.63 -35.23
CA LEU A 100 10.88 8.26 -34.74
C LEU A 100 10.84 7.40 -33.48
N ALA A 101 9.69 7.30 -32.82
CA ALA A 101 9.54 6.51 -31.62
C ALA A 101 9.56 5.01 -31.87
N GLU A 102 10.07 4.28 -30.89
CA GLU A 102 10.01 2.82 -30.87
C GLU A 102 8.71 2.37 -30.22
N HIS A 103 7.74 1.98 -31.04
CA HIS A 103 6.49 1.39 -30.55
C HIS A 103 6.70 -0.10 -30.28
N PRO A 104 6.21 -0.64 -29.15
CA PRO A 104 6.23 -2.08 -28.91
C PRO A 104 5.31 -2.81 -29.90
N PRO A 105 5.61 -4.06 -30.29
CA PRO A 105 4.66 -4.88 -31.03
C PRO A 105 3.50 -5.27 -30.11
N THR A 106 2.29 -5.29 -30.67
CA THR A 106 1.08 -5.74 -29.98
C THR A 106 0.45 -6.92 -30.69
N LEU A 107 -0.18 -7.81 -29.93
CA LEU A 107 -1.04 -8.88 -30.42
C LEU A 107 -2.37 -8.81 -29.68
N ASP A 108 -3.48 -8.72 -30.42
CA ASP A 108 -4.82 -8.54 -29.85
C ASP A 108 -4.88 -7.36 -28.85
N GLY A 109 -4.17 -6.26 -29.14
CA GLY A 109 -4.10 -5.05 -28.31
C GLY A 109 -3.16 -5.11 -27.11
N HIS A 110 -2.55 -6.26 -26.83
CA HIS A 110 -1.64 -6.43 -25.70
C HIS A 110 -0.19 -6.32 -26.18
N GLU A 111 0.64 -5.64 -25.40
CA GLU A 111 2.09 -5.63 -25.61
C GLU A 111 2.66 -7.03 -25.37
N LEU A 112 3.87 -7.29 -25.89
CA LEU A 112 4.43 -8.63 -25.89
C LEU A 112 5.64 -8.77 -24.97
N MET A 113 5.66 -9.85 -24.20
CA MET A 113 6.83 -10.37 -23.52
C MET A 113 7.49 -11.42 -24.41
N LEU A 114 8.80 -11.33 -24.62
CA LEU A 114 9.59 -12.42 -25.17
C LEU A 114 9.92 -13.38 -24.04
N GLU A 115 9.50 -14.63 -24.19
CA GLU A 115 9.98 -15.73 -23.37
C GLU A 115 11.02 -16.52 -24.16
N VAL A 116 12.14 -16.82 -23.52
CA VAL A 116 13.25 -17.55 -24.10
C VAL A 116 13.60 -18.70 -23.19
N GLU A 117 13.82 -19.86 -23.76
CA GLU A 117 14.48 -20.95 -23.07
C GLU A 117 15.91 -21.06 -23.58
N LEU A 118 16.86 -20.92 -22.67
CA LEU A 118 18.28 -21.01 -22.95
C LEU A 118 18.76 -22.38 -22.53
N ARG A 119 19.33 -23.12 -23.46
CA ARG A 119 19.90 -24.44 -23.19
C ARG A 119 21.41 -24.32 -23.09
N LEU A 120 21.93 -24.56 -21.89
CA LEU A 120 23.37 -24.50 -21.60
C LEU A 120 24.12 -25.65 -22.29
N PRO A 121 25.43 -25.51 -22.54
CA PRO A 121 26.28 -26.63 -22.96
C PRO A 121 26.15 -27.86 -22.07
N ALA A 122 26.35 -29.04 -22.64
CA ALA A 122 26.31 -30.30 -21.90
C ALA A 122 27.34 -30.32 -20.75
N GLY A 123 26.91 -30.81 -19.59
CA GLY A 123 27.74 -30.86 -18.39
C GLY A 123 27.87 -29.52 -17.63
N GLN A 124 27.26 -28.44 -18.11
CA GLN A 124 27.23 -27.15 -17.41
C GLN A 124 25.85 -26.95 -16.75
N ALA A 125 25.87 -26.66 -15.45
CA ALA A 125 24.68 -26.35 -14.67
C ALA A 125 24.57 -24.84 -14.41
N PRO A 126 23.35 -24.27 -14.36
CA PRO A 126 23.19 -22.92 -13.86
C PRO A 126 23.54 -22.89 -12.37
N GLY A 127 24.05 -21.75 -11.88
CA GLY A 127 24.13 -21.53 -10.44
C GLY A 127 22.75 -21.60 -9.78
N VAL A 128 22.69 -21.80 -8.46
CA VAL A 128 21.41 -21.79 -7.70
C VAL A 128 20.81 -20.37 -7.66
N GLU A 129 21.66 -19.36 -7.78
CA GLU A 129 21.29 -17.95 -7.79
C GLU A 129 22.06 -17.21 -8.89
N ARG A 130 21.53 -16.04 -9.27
CA ARG A 130 22.13 -15.13 -10.24
C ARG A 130 23.41 -14.53 -9.65
N GLN A 131 24.51 -14.61 -10.39
CA GLN A 131 25.78 -14.06 -9.98
C GLN A 131 25.95 -12.61 -10.44
N ALA A 132 26.84 -11.88 -9.77
CA ALA A 132 27.20 -10.53 -10.18
C ALA A 132 27.75 -10.55 -11.61
N GLY A 133 27.06 -9.84 -12.51
CA GLY A 133 27.40 -9.78 -13.93
C GLY A 133 26.57 -10.69 -14.84
N ASP A 134 25.71 -11.55 -14.33
CA ASP A 134 24.77 -12.30 -15.17
C ASP A 134 23.72 -11.35 -15.78
N PHE A 135 23.56 -11.43 -17.11
CA PHE A 135 22.62 -10.58 -17.84
C PHE A 135 21.90 -11.38 -18.93
N PHE A 136 20.67 -10.98 -19.21
CA PHE A 136 19.91 -11.37 -20.38
C PHE A 136 19.39 -10.09 -21.02
N THR A 137 19.67 -9.89 -22.31
CA THR A 137 19.28 -8.68 -23.03
C THR A 137 18.76 -9.02 -24.40
N VAL A 138 17.71 -8.32 -24.83
CA VAL A 138 17.23 -8.28 -26.21
C VAL A 138 17.74 -6.98 -26.82
N GLU A 139 18.45 -7.09 -27.94
CA GLU A 139 19.01 -5.96 -28.68
C GLU A 139 18.40 -5.91 -30.08
N VAL A 140 18.29 -4.71 -30.65
CA VAL A 140 18.05 -4.53 -32.09
C VAL A 140 19.32 -4.03 -32.73
N LEU A 141 19.79 -4.74 -33.76
CA LEU A 141 20.98 -4.34 -34.50
C LEU A 141 20.60 -3.53 -35.75
N VAL A 142 21.30 -2.42 -35.97
CA VAL A 142 21.28 -1.65 -37.23
C VAL A 142 22.74 -1.54 -37.68
N ASP A 143 23.05 -2.00 -38.89
CA ASP A 143 24.43 -2.07 -39.41
C ASP A 143 25.42 -2.74 -38.44
N GLN A 144 25.00 -3.85 -37.83
CA GLN A 144 25.76 -4.62 -36.83
C GLN A 144 26.07 -3.88 -35.52
N GLN A 145 25.51 -2.68 -35.30
CA GLN A 145 25.64 -1.94 -34.05
C GLN A 145 24.35 -2.01 -33.23
N PRO A 146 24.43 -2.16 -31.89
CA PRO A 146 23.26 -2.09 -31.02
C PRO A 146 22.59 -0.71 -31.12
N HIS A 147 21.35 -0.69 -31.62
CA HIS A 147 20.55 0.53 -31.71
C HIS A 147 19.71 0.75 -30.44
N SER A 148 19.09 -0.32 -29.95
CA SER A 148 18.33 -0.31 -28.70
C SER A 148 18.50 -1.64 -27.97
N ARG A 149 18.42 -1.57 -26.63
CA ARG A 149 18.65 -2.70 -25.73
C ARG A 149 17.60 -2.69 -24.63
N GLN A 150 17.01 -3.85 -24.39
CA GLN A 150 16.10 -4.09 -23.28
C GLN A 150 16.66 -5.23 -22.42
N SER A 151 16.80 -4.94 -21.12
CA SER A 151 17.17 -5.96 -20.14
C SER A 151 15.97 -6.87 -19.87
N GLY A 152 16.29 -8.14 -19.63
CA GLY A 152 15.36 -9.11 -19.09
C GLY A 152 15.97 -9.90 -17.93
N ASP A 153 15.24 -10.92 -17.51
CA ASP A 153 15.51 -11.67 -16.30
C ASP A 153 15.53 -13.17 -16.56
N PHE A 154 16.32 -13.88 -15.75
CA PHE A 154 16.38 -15.33 -15.73
C PHE A 154 15.48 -15.87 -14.61
N SER A 155 14.72 -16.93 -14.91
CA SER A 155 14.00 -17.72 -13.91
C SER A 155 14.85 -18.92 -13.49
N VAL A 156 16.00 -18.67 -12.86
CA VAL A 156 16.98 -19.72 -12.49
C VAL A 156 16.36 -20.81 -11.60
N LYS A 157 15.39 -20.45 -10.76
CA LYS A 157 14.64 -21.39 -9.90
C LYS A 157 13.76 -22.37 -10.68
N GLU A 158 13.39 -22.02 -11.91
CA GLU A 158 12.61 -22.84 -12.84
C GLU A 158 13.50 -23.59 -13.83
N ALA A 159 14.83 -23.52 -13.67
CA ALA A 159 15.75 -24.26 -14.49
C ALA A 159 15.54 -25.77 -14.33
N ARG A 160 15.63 -26.50 -15.44
CA ARG A 160 15.41 -27.94 -15.47
C ARG A 160 16.44 -28.65 -16.32
N GLN A 161 16.74 -29.89 -15.98
CA GLN A 161 17.65 -30.72 -16.75
C GLN A 161 16.86 -31.57 -17.75
N GLU A 162 17.21 -31.47 -19.04
CA GLU A 162 16.68 -32.33 -20.11
C GLU A 162 17.87 -33.07 -20.74
N GLY A 163 18.00 -34.37 -20.44
CA GLY A 163 19.16 -35.17 -20.84
C GLY A 163 20.46 -34.67 -20.20
N ALA A 164 21.48 -34.39 -21.02
CA ALA A 164 22.79 -33.91 -20.57
C ALA A 164 22.87 -32.39 -20.38
N ARG A 165 21.78 -31.64 -20.64
CA ARG A 165 21.79 -30.18 -20.76
C ARG A 165 20.76 -29.54 -19.83
N TRP A 166 21.10 -28.40 -19.28
CA TRP A 166 20.18 -27.57 -18.50
C TRP A 166 19.46 -26.57 -19.40
N ILE A 167 18.18 -26.35 -19.11
CA ILE A 167 17.34 -25.33 -19.73
C ILE A 167 16.98 -24.31 -18.67
N VAL A 168 17.27 -23.05 -18.95
CA VAL A 168 17.02 -21.90 -18.07
C VAL A 168 16.02 -20.98 -18.78
N PRO A 169 14.81 -20.81 -18.23
CA PRO A 169 13.87 -19.83 -18.76
C PRO A 169 14.36 -18.41 -18.50
N ALA A 170 14.08 -17.52 -19.44
CA ALA A 170 14.34 -16.09 -19.37
C ALA A 170 13.20 -15.32 -20.04
N SER A 171 12.97 -14.09 -19.61
CA SER A 171 11.95 -13.22 -20.19
C SER A 171 12.45 -11.79 -20.35
N ALA A 172 12.10 -11.15 -21.46
CA ALA A 172 12.38 -9.74 -21.71
C ALA A 172 11.22 -9.10 -22.45
N TYR A 173 10.92 -7.86 -22.08
CA TYR A 173 9.88 -7.10 -22.75
C TYR A 173 10.27 -6.79 -24.20
N LEU A 174 9.35 -6.90 -25.16
CA LEU A 174 9.59 -6.48 -26.53
C LEU A 174 9.22 -5.00 -26.69
N HIS A 175 10.23 -4.12 -26.65
CA HIS A 175 10.00 -2.67 -26.64
C HIS A 175 9.87 -2.02 -28.02
N THR A 176 10.17 -2.74 -29.10
CA THR A 176 10.27 -2.16 -30.44
C THR A 176 9.73 -3.06 -31.55
N GLN A 177 8.99 -2.48 -32.50
CA GLN A 177 8.50 -3.12 -33.73
C GLN A 177 9.58 -3.32 -34.78
N ARG A 178 10.85 -2.96 -34.52
CA ARG A 178 11.94 -3.24 -35.46
C ARG A 178 12.22 -4.75 -35.55
N ALA A 179 12.51 -5.21 -36.77
CA ALA A 179 13.03 -6.55 -37.02
C ALA A 179 14.53 -6.63 -36.63
N GLY A 180 15.17 -7.78 -36.84
CA GLY A 180 16.61 -7.90 -36.57
C GLY A 180 16.95 -8.00 -35.08
N ARG A 181 16.04 -8.54 -34.27
CA ARG A 181 16.23 -8.73 -32.82
C ARG A 181 17.26 -9.81 -32.55
N VAL A 182 18.21 -9.54 -31.65
CA VAL A 182 19.17 -10.51 -31.16
C VAL A 182 19.03 -10.68 -29.65
N ILE A 183 19.29 -11.88 -29.15
CA ILE A 183 19.48 -12.10 -27.71
C ILE A 183 20.96 -12.20 -27.40
N HIS A 184 21.37 -11.59 -26.29
CA HIS A 184 22.71 -11.69 -25.74
C HIS A 184 22.58 -11.98 -24.26
N TRP A 185 23.35 -12.95 -23.78
CA TRP A 185 23.27 -13.36 -22.39
C TRP A 185 24.59 -13.88 -21.85
N ARG A 186 24.73 -13.71 -20.54
CA ARG A 186 25.76 -14.32 -19.72
C ARG A 186 25.12 -14.88 -18.46
N LEU A 187 25.40 -16.14 -18.15
CA LEU A 187 24.88 -16.83 -16.98
C LEU A 187 25.91 -17.81 -16.43
N GLY A 188 26.27 -17.69 -15.15
CA GLY A 188 27.16 -18.64 -14.48
C GLY A 188 28.55 -18.71 -15.13
N GLY A 189 29.07 -17.58 -15.59
CA GLY A 189 30.36 -17.49 -16.29
C GLY A 189 30.33 -17.92 -17.77
N ILE A 190 29.20 -18.42 -18.27
CA ILE A 190 29.02 -18.77 -19.68
C ILE A 190 28.49 -17.52 -20.40
N GLU A 191 29.24 -17.02 -21.36
CA GLU A 191 28.77 -15.97 -22.27
C GLU A 191 28.46 -16.58 -23.62
N ALA A 192 27.20 -16.47 -24.05
CA ALA A 192 26.78 -16.97 -25.34
C ALA A 192 27.02 -15.93 -26.44
N PRO A 193 27.25 -16.38 -27.69
CA PRO A 193 27.24 -15.47 -28.82
C PRO A 193 25.86 -14.79 -28.96
N ARG A 194 25.81 -13.67 -29.66
CA ARG A 194 24.55 -13.01 -30.01
C ARG A 194 23.76 -13.92 -30.94
N PHE A 195 22.55 -14.30 -30.54
CA PHE A 195 21.68 -15.13 -31.38
C PHE A 195 20.61 -14.28 -32.06
N GLN A 196 20.56 -14.35 -33.38
CA GLN A 196 19.51 -13.71 -34.18
C GLN A 196 18.17 -14.41 -33.97
N LEU A 197 17.16 -13.72 -33.47
CA LEU A 197 15.80 -14.24 -33.42
C LEU A 197 15.19 -14.17 -34.81
N ALA A 198 14.64 -15.28 -35.29
CA ALA A 198 13.80 -15.33 -36.49
C ALA A 198 12.38 -14.77 -36.21
N LEU A 199 12.30 -13.72 -35.40
CA LEU A 199 11.06 -13.12 -34.93
C LEU A 199 10.78 -11.85 -35.76
N PRO A 200 9.63 -11.76 -36.46
CA PRO A 200 9.32 -10.61 -37.28
C PRO A 200 9.08 -9.36 -36.44
N ALA A 201 9.12 -8.20 -37.10
CA ALA A 201 8.77 -6.89 -36.56
C ALA A 201 7.45 -6.91 -35.77
N ARG A 202 6.43 -7.58 -36.32
CA ARG A 202 5.10 -7.76 -35.72
C ARG A 202 4.80 -9.26 -35.62
N PRO A 203 5.07 -9.90 -34.47
CA PRO A 203 4.79 -11.31 -34.25
C PRO A 203 3.29 -11.62 -34.39
N GLY A 204 2.95 -12.64 -35.19
CA GLY A 204 1.60 -13.21 -35.25
C GLY A 204 1.36 -14.30 -34.20
N ARG A 205 0.16 -14.88 -34.22
CA ARG A 205 -0.28 -15.92 -33.26
C ARG A 205 0.57 -17.20 -33.30
N GLU A 206 1.19 -17.50 -34.43
CA GLU A 206 2.12 -18.61 -34.60
C GLU A 206 3.33 -18.51 -33.66
N HIS A 207 3.71 -17.30 -33.26
CA HIS A 207 4.83 -17.06 -32.33
C HIS A 207 4.44 -17.22 -30.86
N LEU A 208 3.17 -17.50 -30.54
CA LEU A 208 2.75 -17.89 -29.18
C LEU A 208 3.26 -19.29 -28.82
N GLN A 209 3.58 -20.10 -29.82
CA GLN A 209 4.17 -21.42 -29.66
C GLN A 209 5.69 -21.30 -29.58
N TRP A 210 6.32 -22.25 -28.88
CA TRP A 210 7.77 -22.34 -28.84
C TRP A 210 8.33 -22.57 -30.25
N SER A 211 9.34 -21.78 -30.62
CA SER A 211 10.14 -22.03 -31.80
C SER A 211 10.85 -23.37 -31.72
N ALA A 212 11.32 -23.87 -32.86
CA ALA A 212 12.36 -24.89 -32.88
C ALA A 212 13.61 -24.38 -32.13
N TRP A 213 14.42 -25.30 -31.63
CA TRP A 213 15.71 -24.97 -31.02
C TRP A 213 16.67 -24.44 -32.08
N GLY A 214 17.18 -23.23 -31.86
CA GLY A 214 18.25 -22.63 -32.64
C GLY A 214 19.53 -22.46 -31.82
N PRO A 215 20.62 -21.96 -32.42
CA PRO A 215 20.71 -21.63 -33.85
C PRO A 215 20.70 -22.90 -34.71
N HIS A 216 20.17 -22.78 -35.93
CA HIS A 216 20.23 -23.86 -36.91
C HIS A 216 21.61 -23.81 -37.60
N PRO A 217 22.31 -24.95 -37.73
CA PRO A 217 23.55 -24.99 -38.50
C PRO A 217 23.27 -24.62 -39.97
N PRO A 218 24.25 -24.02 -40.68
CA PRO A 218 24.17 -23.82 -42.13
C PRO A 218 23.81 -25.10 -42.88
N GLU A 219 23.12 -24.96 -44.01
CA GLU A 219 22.72 -26.09 -44.84
C GLU A 219 23.94 -26.95 -45.22
N GLY A 220 23.88 -28.25 -44.91
CA GLY A 220 24.98 -29.21 -45.14
C GLY A 220 25.93 -29.46 -43.95
N GLN A 221 25.77 -28.76 -42.81
CA GLN A 221 26.52 -29.07 -41.58
C GLN A 221 25.80 -30.06 -40.66
N LYS A 222 26.58 -30.75 -39.80
CA LYS A 222 26.05 -31.59 -38.71
C LYS A 222 25.21 -30.75 -37.73
N SER A 223 24.33 -31.44 -36.98
CA SER A 223 23.53 -30.85 -35.91
C SER A 223 24.34 -29.93 -35.00
N TRP A 224 23.69 -28.88 -34.48
CA TRP A 224 24.32 -27.94 -33.54
C TRP A 224 24.99 -28.68 -32.37
N PRO A 225 26.27 -28.41 -32.05
CA PRO A 225 26.99 -29.19 -31.04
C PRO A 225 26.36 -29.09 -29.66
N ASP A 226 26.34 -30.19 -28.91
CA ASP A 226 25.86 -30.18 -27.52
C ASP A 226 26.77 -29.42 -26.56
N THR A 227 28.00 -29.12 -26.99
CA THR A 227 28.96 -28.27 -26.27
C THR A 227 28.70 -26.78 -26.45
N GLU A 228 27.75 -26.39 -27.30
CA GLU A 228 27.45 -24.99 -27.60
C GLU A 228 26.06 -24.60 -27.08
N PRO A 229 25.86 -23.37 -26.56
CA PRO A 229 24.55 -22.93 -26.12
C PRO A 229 23.54 -22.91 -27.27
N SER A 230 22.28 -23.20 -26.96
CA SER A 230 21.16 -23.12 -27.90
C SER A 230 19.98 -22.40 -27.25
N TYR A 231 19.01 -21.93 -28.03
CA TYR A 231 17.86 -21.19 -27.53
C TYR A 231 16.59 -21.60 -28.29
N ARG A 232 15.44 -21.37 -27.67
CA ARG A 232 14.16 -21.25 -28.37
C ARG A 232 13.36 -20.15 -27.73
N TYR A 233 12.38 -19.62 -28.43
CA TYR A 233 11.62 -18.48 -27.95
C TYR A 233 10.14 -18.62 -28.30
N ARG A 234 9.32 -17.85 -27.60
CA ARG A 234 7.93 -17.55 -27.94
C ARG A 234 7.60 -16.14 -27.46
N VAL A 235 6.47 -15.61 -27.88
CA VAL A 235 5.91 -14.38 -27.32
C VAL A 235 4.72 -14.71 -26.44
N GLN A 236 4.51 -13.92 -25.39
CA GLN A 236 3.31 -13.96 -24.57
C GLN A 236 2.70 -12.56 -24.49
N PRO A 237 1.37 -12.43 -24.57
CA PRO A 237 0.70 -11.18 -24.22
C PRO A 237 1.05 -10.78 -22.78
N LEU A 238 1.51 -9.55 -22.60
CA LEU A 238 1.70 -8.96 -21.29
C LEU A 238 0.32 -8.57 -20.74
N LEU A 239 -0.26 -9.47 -19.96
CA LEU A 239 -1.50 -9.19 -19.25
C LEU A 239 -1.21 -8.24 -18.09
N PRO A 240 -2.07 -7.23 -17.84
CA PRO A 240 -1.95 -6.43 -16.64
C PRO A 240 -2.06 -7.36 -15.41
N PRO A 241 -1.32 -7.08 -14.32
CA PRO A 241 -1.51 -7.83 -13.08
C PRO A 241 -2.99 -7.73 -12.68
N PRO A 242 -3.56 -8.76 -12.03
CA PRO A 242 -4.91 -8.67 -11.52
C PRO A 242 -5.01 -7.44 -10.62
N PRO A 243 -6.12 -6.69 -10.66
CA PRO A 243 -6.30 -5.54 -9.78
C PRO A 243 -6.10 -6.01 -8.33
N PRO A 244 -5.45 -5.19 -7.47
CA PRO A 244 -5.34 -5.53 -6.06
C PRO A 244 -6.74 -5.76 -5.47
N PRO A 245 -6.91 -6.63 -4.47
CA PRO A 245 -8.19 -6.86 -3.83
C PRO A 245 -8.78 -5.52 -3.36
N SER A 246 -10.07 -5.32 -3.62
CA SER A 246 -10.83 -4.19 -3.11
C SER A 246 -10.82 -4.17 -1.58
N GLU A 247 -11.03 -2.99 -0.98
CA GLU A 247 -11.14 -2.88 0.48
C GLU A 247 -12.26 -3.78 1.04
N SER A 248 -13.36 -3.96 0.30
CA SER A 248 -14.42 -4.90 0.69
C SER A 248 -13.96 -6.36 0.65
N GLU A 249 -13.18 -6.76 -0.35
CA GLU A 249 -12.61 -8.12 -0.41
C GLU A 249 -11.59 -8.36 0.71
N LYS A 250 -10.76 -7.36 1.02
CA LYS A 250 -9.83 -7.43 2.16
C LYS A 250 -10.58 -7.57 3.49
N GLN A 251 -11.63 -6.78 3.69
CA GLN A 251 -12.48 -6.85 4.88
C GLN A 251 -13.19 -8.21 4.98
N ALA A 252 -13.75 -8.71 3.89
CA ALA A 252 -14.39 -10.02 3.86
C ALA A 252 -13.40 -11.15 4.15
N ALA A 253 -12.18 -11.09 3.59
CA ALA A 253 -11.13 -12.06 3.87
C ALA A 253 -10.66 -12.00 5.34
N ALA A 254 -10.53 -10.79 5.91
CA ALA A 254 -10.18 -10.60 7.32
C ALA A 254 -11.25 -11.16 8.26
N LEU A 255 -12.54 -10.92 7.96
CA LEU A 255 -13.67 -11.48 8.72
C LEU A 255 -13.70 -13.01 8.60
N ALA A 256 -13.47 -13.56 7.41
CA ALA A 256 -13.44 -15.02 7.20
C ALA A 256 -12.25 -15.69 7.89
N GLU A 257 -11.11 -15.03 7.99
CA GLU A 257 -9.97 -15.50 8.79
C GLU A 257 -10.29 -15.43 10.29
N GLU A 258 -10.87 -14.33 10.74
CA GLU A 258 -11.32 -14.15 12.13
C GLU A 258 -12.31 -15.24 12.56
N GLU A 259 -13.32 -15.52 11.72
CA GLU A 259 -14.29 -16.59 11.95
C GLU A 259 -13.64 -17.97 11.99
N ARG A 260 -12.64 -18.23 11.13
CA ARG A 260 -11.87 -19.49 11.18
C ARG A 260 -11.08 -19.64 12.47
N ILE A 261 -10.45 -18.57 12.96
CA ILE A 261 -9.71 -18.59 14.23
C ILE A 261 -10.67 -18.86 15.39
N ILE A 262 -11.80 -18.15 15.45
CA ILE A 262 -12.81 -18.32 16.51
C ILE A 262 -13.40 -19.74 16.47
N ALA A 263 -13.67 -20.28 15.28
CA ALA A 263 -14.18 -21.64 15.13
C ALA A 263 -13.18 -22.72 15.59
N ALA A 264 -11.88 -22.41 15.59
CA ALA A 264 -10.83 -23.30 16.08
C ALA A 264 -10.67 -23.26 17.62
N PHE A 265 -11.30 -22.31 18.31
CA PHE A 265 -11.21 -22.23 19.77
C PHE A 265 -12.02 -23.35 20.45
N GLY A 266 -11.34 -24.07 21.33
CA GLY A 266 -11.91 -25.15 22.12
C GLY A 266 -12.46 -24.67 23.48
N PRO A 267 -13.06 -25.58 24.26
CA PRO A 267 -13.53 -25.28 25.61
C PRO A 267 -12.41 -24.76 26.52
N ASP A 268 -11.19 -25.30 26.36
CA ASP A 268 -10.03 -24.98 27.20
C ASP A 268 -9.18 -23.80 26.67
N THR A 269 -9.61 -23.14 25.59
CA THR A 269 -8.86 -21.99 25.05
C THR A 269 -8.84 -20.84 26.06
N PRO A 270 -7.67 -20.36 26.52
CA PRO A 270 -7.56 -19.33 27.55
C PRO A 270 -8.39 -18.08 27.22
N LEU A 271 -9.05 -17.49 28.21
CA LEU A 271 -9.84 -16.25 28.06
C LEU A 271 -9.04 -15.14 27.36
N ARG A 272 -7.73 -15.06 27.61
CA ARG A 272 -6.82 -14.10 26.98
C ARG A 272 -6.88 -14.16 25.45
N ASP A 273 -6.99 -15.35 24.87
CA ASP A 273 -6.97 -15.55 23.41
C ASP A 273 -8.32 -15.18 22.79
N TRP A 274 -9.39 -15.17 23.59
CA TRP A 274 -10.71 -14.72 23.18
C TRP A 274 -10.85 -13.18 23.15
N LEU A 275 -10.10 -12.45 23.98
CA LEU A 275 -10.28 -11.00 24.17
C LEU A 275 -10.25 -10.19 22.86
N PRO A 276 -9.32 -10.42 21.91
CA PRO A 276 -9.29 -9.67 20.65
C PRO A 276 -10.58 -9.78 19.83
N TYR A 277 -11.34 -10.85 20.02
CA TYR A 277 -12.54 -11.20 19.26
C TYR A 277 -13.85 -10.88 19.98
N LEU A 278 -13.76 -10.52 21.26
CA LEU A 278 -14.89 -10.22 22.15
C LEU A 278 -14.89 -8.77 22.66
N GLY A 279 -13.99 -7.91 22.19
CA GLY A 279 -13.99 -6.49 22.53
C GLY A 279 -15.27 -5.76 22.11
N ARG A 280 -15.42 -4.48 22.52
CA ARG A 280 -16.66 -3.69 22.26
C ARG A 280 -17.00 -3.53 20.78
N SER A 281 -16.00 -3.60 19.90
CA SER A 281 -16.17 -3.56 18.43
C SER A 281 -16.69 -4.87 17.84
N ALA A 282 -16.68 -5.98 18.60
CA ALA A 282 -17.16 -7.26 18.12
C ALA A 282 -18.69 -7.23 17.92
N PRO A 283 -19.20 -7.93 16.87
CA PRO A 283 -20.63 -8.03 16.62
C PRO A 283 -21.40 -8.48 17.88
N PRO A 284 -22.49 -7.81 18.28
CA PRO A 284 -23.25 -8.17 19.49
C PRO A 284 -23.70 -9.64 19.51
N ALA A 285 -24.10 -10.18 18.35
CA ALA A 285 -24.50 -11.58 18.22
C ALA A 285 -23.36 -12.56 18.58
N ARG A 286 -22.12 -12.22 18.25
CA ARG A 286 -20.93 -13.03 18.59
C ARG A 286 -20.73 -13.06 20.09
N ARG A 287 -20.74 -11.89 20.75
CA ARG A 287 -20.57 -11.78 22.21
C ARG A 287 -21.68 -12.53 22.95
N GLN A 288 -22.93 -12.35 22.55
CA GLN A 288 -24.09 -13.05 23.13
C GLN A 288 -24.01 -14.58 22.97
N GLY A 289 -23.47 -15.08 21.86
CA GLY A 289 -23.32 -16.53 21.63
C GLY A 289 -22.13 -17.17 22.35
N VAL A 290 -21.04 -16.42 22.59
CA VAL A 290 -19.80 -16.92 23.17
C VAL A 290 -19.77 -16.76 24.69
N LEU A 291 -20.15 -15.59 25.21
CA LEU A 291 -19.98 -15.25 26.63
C LEU A 291 -20.64 -16.25 27.60
N PRO A 292 -21.89 -16.71 27.40
CA PRO A 292 -22.49 -17.68 28.32
C PRO A 292 -21.71 -19.00 28.39
N LYS A 293 -21.15 -19.46 27.26
CA LYS A 293 -20.31 -20.67 27.22
C LYS A 293 -18.98 -20.44 27.92
N LEU A 294 -18.38 -19.28 27.68
CA LEU A 294 -17.10 -18.87 28.24
C LEU A 294 -17.13 -18.79 29.77
N PHE A 295 -18.21 -18.24 30.33
CA PHE A 295 -18.41 -18.06 31.77
C PHE A 295 -19.06 -19.27 32.46
N ALA A 296 -19.51 -20.27 31.70
CA ALA A 296 -19.89 -21.58 32.25
C ALA A 296 -18.68 -22.51 32.49
N ARG A 297 -17.47 -22.11 32.07
CA ARG A 297 -16.26 -22.91 32.24
C ARG A 297 -15.83 -22.96 33.70
N ALA A 298 -15.35 -24.13 34.12
CA ALA A 298 -14.73 -24.27 35.43
C ALA A 298 -13.51 -23.33 35.52
N HIS A 299 -13.34 -22.68 36.67
CA HIS A 299 -12.19 -21.82 36.96
C HIS A 299 -12.08 -20.54 36.13
N ILE A 300 -13.15 -20.14 35.42
CA ILE A 300 -13.16 -18.86 34.69
C ILE A 300 -12.88 -17.68 35.63
N GLU A 301 -13.30 -17.77 36.89
CA GLU A 301 -13.03 -16.78 37.92
C GLU A 301 -11.53 -16.57 38.18
N VAL A 302 -10.73 -17.63 38.05
CA VAL A 302 -9.27 -17.57 38.22
C VAL A 302 -8.63 -16.85 37.03
N GLU A 303 -9.07 -17.16 35.80
CA GLU A 303 -8.58 -16.49 34.59
C GLU A 303 -8.95 -15.01 34.58
N VAL A 304 -10.21 -14.69 34.91
CA VAL A 304 -10.70 -13.32 35.03
C VAL A 304 -9.91 -12.57 36.10
N ALA A 305 -9.72 -13.14 37.28
CA ALA A 305 -8.94 -12.52 38.37
C ALA A 305 -7.48 -12.27 37.98
N LYS A 306 -6.89 -13.15 37.18
CA LYS A 306 -5.53 -12.98 36.65
C LYS A 306 -5.47 -11.84 35.65
N LEU A 307 -6.42 -11.78 34.71
CA LEU A 307 -6.44 -10.76 33.65
C LEU A 307 -6.86 -9.37 34.13
N MET A 308 -7.64 -9.26 35.21
CA MET A 308 -7.91 -7.98 35.87
C MET A 308 -6.63 -7.30 36.40
N ARG A 309 -5.57 -8.08 36.66
CA ARG A 309 -4.27 -7.57 37.13
C ARG A 309 -3.26 -7.37 36.02
N ASP A 310 -3.69 -7.41 34.76
CA ASP A 310 -2.79 -7.20 33.62
C ASP A 310 -2.21 -5.77 33.65
N GLU A 311 -0.93 -5.65 33.32
CA GLU A 311 -0.23 -4.36 33.25
C GLU A 311 -0.89 -3.42 32.21
N ASN A 312 -1.52 -3.97 31.18
CA ASN A 312 -2.27 -3.20 30.20
C ASN A 312 -3.67 -2.82 30.72
N PRO A 313 -3.99 -1.52 30.93
CA PRO A 313 -5.31 -1.07 31.39
C PRO A 313 -6.43 -1.42 30.41
N TYR A 314 -6.15 -1.44 29.10
CA TYR A 314 -7.16 -1.77 28.09
C TYR A 314 -7.59 -3.22 28.21
N ARG A 315 -6.65 -4.15 28.41
CA ARG A 315 -6.97 -5.57 28.62
C ARG A 315 -7.77 -5.78 29.91
N THR A 316 -7.42 -5.05 30.97
CA THR A 316 -8.17 -5.05 32.22
C THR A 316 -9.60 -4.54 32.01
N SER A 317 -9.76 -3.44 31.27
CA SER A 317 -11.07 -2.88 30.92
C SER A 317 -11.89 -3.85 30.08
N GLU A 318 -11.31 -4.48 29.07
CA GLU A 318 -11.99 -5.47 28.22
C GLU A 318 -12.53 -6.62 29.07
N VAL A 319 -11.73 -7.18 29.98
CA VAL A 319 -12.15 -8.29 30.84
C VAL A 319 -13.29 -7.88 31.77
N LEU A 320 -13.20 -6.68 32.38
CA LEU A 320 -14.26 -6.15 33.25
C LEU A 320 -15.53 -5.80 32.49
N ASP A 321 -15.41 -5.33 31.25
CA ASP A 321 -16.55 -5.11 30.36
C ASP A 321 -17.26 -6.43 30.05
N LEU A 322 -16.51 -7.52 29.78
CA LEU A 322 -17.11 -8.84 29.58
C LEU A 322 -17.93 -9.30 30.80
N VAL A 323 -17.47 -8.99 32.03
CA VAL A 323 -18.23 -9.30 33.25
C VAL A 323 -19.61 -8.63 33.24
N THR A 324 -19.72 -7.40 32.72
CA THR A 324 -20.99 -6.66 32.64
C THR A 324 -21.96 -7.20 31.59
N GLU A 325 -21.46 -7.95 30.61
CA GLU A 325 -22.26 -8.48 29.50
C GLU A 325 -22.85 -9.87 29.79
N VAL A 326 -22.38 -10.55 30.84
CA VAL A 326 -22.86 -11.89 31.21
C VAL A 326 -24.14 -11.78 32.05
N SER A 327 -25.21 -12.42 31.59
CA SER A 327 -26.50 -12.49 32.30
C SER A 327 -26.96 -13.94 32.48
N PRO A 328 -27.29 -14.38 33.72
CA PRO A 328 -27.24 -13.62 34.96
C PRO A 328 -25.81 -13.28 35.42
N ALA A 329 -25.67 -12.28 36.28
CA ALA A 329 -24.38 -11.90 36.85
C ALA A 329 -23.74 -13.09 37.62
N PRO A 330 -22.49 -13.49 37.31
CA PRO A 330 -21.89 -14.70 37.86
C PRO A 330 -21.42 -14.48 39.32
N PRO A 331 -22.02 -15.17 40.33
CA PRO A 331 -21.67 -14.94 41.75
C PRO A 331 -20.20 -15.27 42.08
N ALA A 332 -19.60 -16.21 41.35
CA ALA A 332 -18.20 -16.60 41.52
C ALA A 332 -17.20 -15.44 41.27
N LEU A 333 -17.61 -14.38 40.57
CA LEU A 333 -16.77 -13.22 40.30
C LEU A 333 -16.86 -12.12 41.35
N VAL A 334 -17.81 -12.19 42.29
CA VAL A 334 -17.98 -11.17 43.34
C VAL A 334 -16.67 -10.98 44.11
N GLU A 335 -16.07 -12.06 44.60
CA GLU A 335 -14.85 -12.00 45.39
C GLU A 335 -13.62 -11.52 44.57
N PRO A 336 -13.32 -12.07 43.37
CA PRO A 336 -12.28 -11.52 42.51
C PRO A 336 -12.40 -10.01 42.23
N VAL A 337 -13.60 -9.53 41.91
CA VAL A 337 -13.83 -8.11 41.61
C VAL A 337 -13.68 -7.24 42.86
N ARG A 338 -14.07 -7.76 44.03
CA ARG A 338 -13.89 -7.09 45.32
C ARG A 338 -12.40 -6.95 45.66
N VAL A 339 -11.63 -8.04 45.54
CA VAL A 339 -10.17 -8.03 45.75
C VAL A 339 -9.49 -7.04 44.80
N TYR A 340 -9.88 -7.02 43.52
CA TYR A 340 -9.33 -6.06 42.57
C TYR A 340 -9.69 -4.60 42.93
N GLY A 341 -10.89 -4.35 43.48
CA GLY A 341 -11.28 -3.04 44.02
C GLY A 341 -10.37 -2.57 45.16
N ALA A 342 -9.99 -3.48 46.07
CA ALA A 342 -9.04 -3.18 47.14
C ALA A 342 -7.62 -2.89 46.59
N GLU A 343 -7.17 -3.61 45.56
CA GLU A 343 -5.91 -3.36 44.87
C GLU A 343 -5.89 -1.99 44.15
N LEU A 344 -7.01 -1.58 43.56
CA LEU A 344 -7.17 -0.22 43.03
C LEU A 344 -7.00 0.83 44.15
N GLY A 345 -7.56 0.60 45.34
CA GLY A 345 -7.31 1.45 46.50
C GLY A 345 -5.84 1.54 46.91
N GLN A 346 -5.06 0.47 46.76
CA GLN A 346 -3.60 0.49 46.96
C GLN A 346 -2.88 1.29 45.88
N ARG A 347 -3.22 1.07 44.59
CA ARG A 347 -2.63 1.83 43.48
C ARG A 347 -2.93 3.33 43.60
N LEU A 348 -4.15 3.70 44.01
CA LEU A 348 -4.50 5.12 44.19
C LEU A 348 -3.70 5.76 45.33
N ARG A 349 -3.35 5.03 46.39
CA ARG A 349 -2.44 5.54 47.45
C ARG A 349 -1.08 5.91 46.88
N GLU A 350 -0.53 5.07 46.01
CA GLU A 350 0.75 5.34 45.35
C GLU A 350 0.66 6.58 44.46
N ILE A 351 -0.43 6.73 43.69
CA ILE A 351 -0.67 7.90 42.84
C ILE A 351 -0.83 9.19 43.65
N VAL A 352 -1.53 9.12 44.78
CA VAL A 352 -1.72 10.27 45.68
C VAL A 352 -0.40 10.72 46.32
N ALA A 353 0.56 9.81 46.50
CA ALA A 353 1.89 10.13 47.00
C ALA A 353 2.81 10.78 45.95
N LEU A 354 2.45 10.75 44.66
CA LEU A 354 3.22 11.39 43.60
C LEU A 354 3.02 12.91 43.61
N THR A 355 4.12 13.66 43.44
CA THR A 355 4.04 15.10 43.18
C THR A 355 3.68 15.37 41.72
N VAL A 356 3.29 16.61 41.39
CA VAL A 356 3.02 17.02 40.00
C VAL A 356 4.27 16.84 39.13
N GLU A 357 5.46 17.07 39.68
CA GLU A 357 6.72 16.91 38.96
C GLU A 357 7.03 15.44 38.64
N ALA A 358 6.55 14.50 39.47
CA ALA A 358 6.75 13.06 39.27
C ALA A 358 5.78 12.45 38.23
N ASP A 359 4.61 13.08 38.02
CA ASP A 359 3.65 12.72 36.97
C ASP A 359 3.01 13.96 36.34
N PRO A 360 3.78 14.75 35.55
CA PRO A 360 3.33 16.05 35.06
C PRO A 360 2.17 15.95 34.07
N GLY A 361 2.03 14.80 33.41
CA GLY A 361 0.94 14.50 32.49
C GLY A 361 -0.28 13.83 33.14
N TYR A 362 -0.23 13.54 34.45
CA TYR A 362 -1.24 12.74 35.14
C TYR A 362 -1.49 11.38 34.47
N HIS A 363 -0.46 10.78 33.86
CA HIS A 363 -0.57 9.52 33.14
C HIS A 363 -1.01 8.38 34.06
N GLN A 364 -0.53 8.36 35.30
CA GLN A 364 -0.90 7.34 36.28
C GLN A 364 -2.34 7.54 36.76
N ALA A 365 -2.78 8.78 36.93
CA ALA A 365 -4.18 9.07 37.23
C ALA A 365 -5.12 8.72 36.07
N ALA A 366 -4.68 8.89 34.82
CA ALA A 366 -5.42 8.48 33.62
C ALA A 366 -5.54 6.95 33.51
N ASP A 367 -4.45 6.20 33.70
CA ASP A 367 -4.47 4.72 33.78
C ASP A 367 -5.45 4.26 34.86
N PHE A 368 -5.35 4.86 36.05
CA PHE A 368 -6.23 4.55 37.17
C PHE A 368 -7.70 4.81 36.83
N SER A 369 -8.02 5.95 36.21
CA SER A 369 -9.39 6.31 35.81
C SER A 369 -10.01 5.27 34.86
N LEU A 370 -9.24 4.80 33.86
CA LEU A 370 -9.69 3.75 32.94
C LEU A 370 -10.05 2.46 33.69
N ARG A 371 -9.16 2.01 34.59
CA ARG A 371 -9.37 0.79 35.39
C ARG A 371 -10.52 0.93 36.37
N PHE A 372 -10.64 2.07 37.04
CA PHE A 372 -11.71 2.38 37.97
C PHE A 372 -13.07 2.39 37.28
N SER A 373 -13.18 3.01 36.10
CA SER A 373 -14.43 3.08 35.34
C SER A 373 -14.95 1.68 34.99
N ALA A 374 -14.07 0.81 34.48
CA ALA A 374 -14.40 -0.57 34.14
C ALA A 374 -14.73 -1.41 35.39
N TRP A 375 -13.94 -1.27 36.46
CA TRP A 375 -14.19 -1.97 37.73
C TRP A 375 -15.54 -1.59 38.32
N ARG A 376 -15.87 -0.30 38.36
CA ARG A 376 -17.14 0.19 38.88
C ARG A 376 -18.32 -0.40 38.10
N ALA A 377 -18.21 -0.49 36.77
CA ALA A 377 -19.27 -1.07 35.94
C ALA A 377 -19.49 -2.55 36.29
N ALA A 378 -18.41 -3.33 36.40
CA ALA A 378 -18.46 -4.73 36.83
C ALA A 378 -19.01 -4.90 38.26
N ALA A 379 -18.54 -4.08 39.20
CA ALA A 379 -19.02 -4.07 40.58
C ALA A 379 -20.54 -3.79 40.65
N ASN A 380 -21.02 -2.77 39.93
CA ASN A 380 -22.45 -2.45 39.89
C ASN A 380 -23.29 -3.61 39.33
N HIS A 381 -22.81 -4.28 38.27
CA HIS A 381 -23.48 -5.45 37.71
C HIS A 381 -23.55 -6.61 38.73
N LEU A 382 -22.44 -6.91 39.40
CA LEU A 382 -22.32 -7.99 40.37
C LEU A 382 -23.07 -7.73 41.69
N ARG A 383 -23.53 -6.50 41.97
CA ARG A 383 -24.47 -6.26 43.09
C ARG A 383 -25.77 -7.03 42.95
N SER A 384 -26.23 -7.28 41.71
CA SER A 384 -27.40 -8.13 41.45
C SER A 384 -27.18 -9.60 41.84
N ALA A 385 -25.92 -10.03 41.98
CA ALA A 385 -25.51 -11.33 42.47
C ALA A 385 -25.17 -11.33 43.98
N GLY A 386 -25.55 -10.27 44.72
CA GLY A 386 -25.34 -10.16 46.16
C GLY A 386 -23.96 -9.63 46.59
N GLY A 387 -23.15 -9.12 45.65
CA GLY A 387 -21.88 -8.48 45.99
C GLY A 387 -22.06 -7.12 46.66
N ASP A 388 -21.27 -6.84 47.70
CA ASP A 388 -21.12 -5.50 48.25
C ASP A 388 -19.70 -4.98 47.99
N PHE A 389 -19.63 -3.79 47.38
CA PHE A 389 -18.41 -3.12 46.93
C PHE A 389 -18.29 -1.70 47.47
N ALA A 390 -19.19 -1.31 48.39
CA ALA A 390 -19.16 0.01 49.02
C ALA A 390 -17.86 0.28 49.80
N PRO A 391 -17.26 -0.68 50.54
CA PRO A 391 -16.01 -0.43 51.27
C PRO A 391 -14.83 -0.05 50.37
N GLU A 392 -14.68 -0.73 49.22
CA GLU A 392 -13.64 -0.42 48.24
C GLU A 392 -13.88 0.95 47.60
N LEU A 393 -15.15 1.26 47.27
CA LEU A 393 -15.52 2.54 46.66
C LEU A 393 -15.33 3.72 47.63
N GLU A 394 -15.63 3.54 48.92
CA GLU A 394 -15.38 4.54 49.98
C GLU A 394 -13.88 4.83 50.12
N THR A 395 -13.06 3.78 50.12
CA THR A 395 -11.60 3.92 50.15
C THR A 395 -11.09 4.72 48.96
N ILE A 396 -11.55 4.38 47.75
CA ILE A 396 -11.17 5.10 46.52
C ILE A 396 -11.63 6.56 46.57
N LEU A 397 -12.87 6.83 47.02
CA LEU A 397 -13.38 8.20 47.13
C LEU A 397 -12.53 9.04 48.10
N LYS A 398 -12.27 8.51 49.31
CA LYS A 398 -11.45 9.19 50.33
C LYS A 398 -10.06 9.53 49.82
N LEU A 399 -9.41 8.62 49.09
CA LEU A 399 -8.08 8.85 48.53
C LEU A 399 -8.11 9.86 47.38
N SER A 400 -9.10 9.79 46.49
CA SER A 400 -9.25 10.72 45.37
C SER A 400 -9.46 12.18 45.82
N ARG A 401 -9.93 12.40 47.06
CA ARG A 401 -10.06 13.73 47.67
C ARG A 401 -8.73 14.40 48.02
N GLN A 402 -7.63 13.64 48.11
CA GLN A 402 -6.32 14.17 48.51
C GLN A 402 -5.54 14.85 47.38
N ARG A 403 -5.98 14.72 46.12
CA ARG A 403 -5.33 15.28 44.91
C ARG A 403 -6.28 16.19 44.15
N ASP A 404 -6.62 17.35 44.73
CA ASP A 404 -7.51 18.34 44.12
C ASP A 404 -6.97 18.97 42.83
N ASP A 405 -5.65 18.91 42.65
CA ASP A 405 -4.94 19.40 41.47
C ASP A 405 -5.10 18.47 40.25
N SER A 406 -5.39 17.18 40.47
CA SER A 406 -5.63 16.23 39.38
C SER A 406 -7.05 16.34 38.84
N ILE A 407 -7.20 16.96 37.67
CA ILE A 407 -8.51 17.08 37.00
C ILE A 407 -9.15 15.72 36.71
N VAL A 408 -8.33 14.70 36.40
CA VAL A 408 -8.77 13.34 36.10
C VAL A 408 -9.36 12.68 37.36
N LEU A 409 -8.63 12.68 38.47
CA LEU A 409 -9.15 12.09 39.73
C LEU A 409 -10.39 12.82 40.21
N ARG A 410 -10.44 14.16 40.10
CA ARG A 410 -11.62 14.93 40.48
C ARG A 410 -12.83 14.61 39.60
N SER A 411 -12.66 14.60 38.27
CA SER A 411 -13.77 14.53 37.32
C SER A 411 -14.24 13.10 37.04
N ASP A 412 -13.34 12.12 37.01
CA ASP A 412 -13.67 10.77 36.55
C ASP A 412 -13.70 9.74 37.67
N VAL A 413 -12.98 9.99 38.77
CA VAL A 413 -12.97 9.10 39.94
C VAL A 413 -13.88 9.62 41.04
N ARG A 414 -13.56 10.78 41.64
CA ARG A 414 -14.27 11.34 42.80
C ARG A 414 -15.76 11.53 42.53
N ARG A 415 -16.09 12.23 41.44
CA ARG A 415 -17.49 12.45 41.02
C ARG A 415 -18.27 11.14 40.90
N VAL A 416 -17.68 10.16 40.20
CA VAL A 416 -18.33 8.87 39.93
C VAL A 416 -18.45 8.05 41.21
N ALA A 417 -17.41 7.98 42.03
CA ALA A 417 -17.43 7.26 43.30
C ALA A 417 -18.43 7.85 44.29
N SER A 418 -18.48 9.17 44.42
CA SER A 418 -19.44 9.89 45.27
C SER A 418 -20.88 9.61 44.85
N TYR A 419 -21.18 9.71 43.55
CA TYR A 419 -22.48 9.34 43.00
C TYR A 419 -22.86 7.89 43.32
N TRP A 420 -21.96 6.93 43.08
CA TRP A 420 -22.29 5.52 43.27
C TRP A 420 -22.38 5.11 44.74
N LEU A 421 -21.61 5.70 45.66
CA LEU A 421 -21.82 5.48 47.10
C LEU A 421 -23.20 5.98 47.54
N GLN A 422 -23.62 7.15 47.07
CA GLN A 422 -24.96 7.64 47.33
C GLN A 422 -26.03 6.66 46.83
N GLN A 423 -25.85 6.11 45.62
CA GLN A 423 -26.78 5.10 45.08
C GLN A 423 -26.74 3.76 45.82
N TRP A 424 -25.56 3.32 46.27
CA TRP A 424 -25.37 1.98 46.83
C TRP A 424 -25.72 1.88 48.31
N ASN A 425 -25.45 2.91 49.11
CA ASN A 425 -25.68 2.88 50.56
C ASN A 425 -26.19 4.20 51.16
N GLY A 426 -26.53 5.20 50.32
CA GLY A 426 -27.09 6.47 50.79
C GLY A 426 -26.08 7.46 51.36
N THR A 427 -24.76 7.22 51.22
CA THR A 427 -23.74 8.18 51.66
C THR A 427 -23.84 9.47 50.85
N PRO A 428 -24.09 10.64 51.47
CA PRO A 428 -24.25 11.89 50.72
C PRO A 428 -22.90 12.39 50.15
N PRO A 429 -22.91 13.07 48.98
CA PRO A 429 -21.72 13.70 48.44
C PRO A 429 -21.22 14.83 49.36
N GLU A 430 -19.90 15.02 49.46
CA GLU A 430 -19.34 16.16 50.18
C GLU A 430 -19.44 17.45 49.35
N PRO A 431 -19.48 18.65 49.97
CA PRO A 431 -19.60 19.92 49.24
C PRO A 431 -18.53 20.17 48.15
N GLY A 432 -17.37 19.50 48.22
CA GLY A 432 -16.30 19.59 47.23
C GLY A 432 -16.32 18.52 46.14
N ASP A 433 -17.27 17.58 46.19
CA ASP A 433 -17.43 16.57 45.15
C ASP A 433 -18.14 17.18 43.93
N PRO A 434 -17.65 16.99 42.70
CA PRO A 434 -18.35 17.48 41.53
C PRO A 434 -19.71 16.79 41.38
N PRO A 435 -20.75 17.50 40.91
CA PRO A 435 -22.06 16.91 40.70
C PRO A 435 -22.00 15.82 39.60
N PRO A 436 -22.87 14.79 39.64
CA PRO A 436 -23.00 13.84 38.54
C PRO A 436 -23.36 14.59 37.24
N ARG A 437 -22.94 14.04 36.09
CA ARG A 437 -23.31 14.59 34.76
C ARG A 437 -24.64 14.03 34.30
#